data_AF-A0A2K3LPY4-F1
#
_entry.id   AF-A0A2K3LPY4-F1
#
_cell.length_a   1.000
_cell.length_b   1.000
_cell.length_c   1.000
_cell.angle_alpha   90.00
_cell.angle_beta   90.00
_cell.angle_gamma   90.00
#
_symmetry.space_group_name_H-M   'P 1'
#
loop_
_entity.id
_entity.type
_entity.pdbx_description
1 polymer ?
#
loop_
_entity_poly.entity_id
_entity_poly.type
_entity_poly.pdbx_seq_one_letter_code
_entity_poly.pdbx_strand_id
1 'polypeptide(L)'
;IVKKVYSVLPDYDKIVAALLTDGVWELPKKCDFTPGVPVGPMLSKATKGVSEILNKFQDVEFTCEYKYDGERAQIHYLENGSVEIYSRNAERNTGKFPDVVAAVSRLKKPTVSSFILDCELVAYDRAKQRILPFQLSDF
;
A
#
# COMPACT_ATOMS: atom_id res chain seq x y z
N ILE A 1 -16.41 -12.89 -7.59
CA ILE A 1 -15.21 -13.67 -7.22
C ILE A 1 -13.96 -13.09 -7.89
N VAL A 2 -13.86 -13.13 -9.22
CA VAL A 2 -12.70 -12.63 -9.98
C VAL A 2 -12.29 -11.20 -9.62
N LYS A 3 -13.25 -10.25 -9.54
CA LYS A 3 -12.94 -8.85 -9.13
C LYS A 3 -12.25 -8.76 -7.76
N LYS A 4 -12.71 -9.55 -6.77
CA LYS A 4 -12.13 -9.56 -5.42
C LYS A 4 -10.71 -10.11 -5.43
N VAL A 5 -10.49 -11.18 -6.19
CA VAL A 5 -9.17 -11.80 -6.37
C VAL A 5 -8.22 -10.83 -7.05
N TYR A 6 -8.65 -10.18 -8.14
CA TYR A 6 -7.86 -9.17 -8.84
C TYR A 6 -7.50 -7.98 -7.94
N SER A 7 -8.41 -7.55 -7.05
CA SER A 7 -8.10 -6.48 -6.10
C SER A 7 -6.96 -6.83 -5.15
N VAL A 8 -6.74 -8.11 -4.85
CA VAL A 8 -5.73 -8.63 -3.89
C VAL A 8 -4.46 -9.07 -4.61
N LEU A 9 -4.58 -9.60 -5.83
CA LEU A 9 -3.49 -10.08 -6.68
C LEU A 9 -3.78 -9.63 -8.12
N PRO A 10 -3.40 -8.40 -8.52
CA PRO A 10 -3.63 -7.89 -9.88
C PRO A 10 -2.62 -8.46 -10.89
N ASP A 11 -2.57 -9.79 -11.00
CA ASP A 11 -1.70 -10.55 -11.90
C ASP A 11 -2.61 -11.42 -12.80
N TYR A 12 -2.78 -11.00 -14.05
CA TYR A 12 -3.64 -11.70 -14.99
C TYR A 12 -3.10 -13.08 -15.36
N ASP A 13 -1.80 -13.26 -15.46
CA ASP A 13 -1.21 -14.54 -15.85
C ASP A 13 -1.53 -15.61 -14.81
N LYS A 14 -1.38 -15.27 -13.52
CA LYS A 14 -1.75 -16.16 -12.41
C LYS A 14 -3.25 -16.41 -12.33
N ILE A 15 -4.06 -15.36 -12.47
CA ILE A 15 -5.53 -15.50 -12.38
C ILE A 15 -6.07 -16.35 -13.53
N VAL A 16 -5.64 -16.10 -14.77
CA VAL A 16 -6.10 -16.83 -15.94
C VAL A 16 -5.63 -18.29 -15.87
N ALA A 17 -4.38 -18.53 -15.48
CA ALA A 17 -3.89 -19.90 -15.29
C ALA A 17 -4.75 -20.67 -14.27
N ALA A 18 -4.97 -20.12 -13.08
CA ALA A 18 -5.77 -20.76 -12.03
C ALA A 18 -7.25 -20.93 -12.43
N LEU A 19 -7.80 -20.00 -13.21
CA LEU A 19 -9.17 -20.10 -13.71
C LEU A 19 -9.33 -21.25 -14.71
N LEU A 20 -8.33 -21.47 -15.57
CA LEU A 20 -8.33 -22.55 -16.55
C LEU A 20 -8.08 -23.92 -15.94
N THR A 21 -7.28 -24.02 -14.88
CA THR A 21 -6.93 -25.30 -14.23
C THR A 21 -7.95 -25.76 -13.19
N ASP A 22 -8.39 -24.87 -12.31
CA ASP A 22 -9.16 -25.23 -11.10
C ASP A 22 -10.58 -24.64 -11.10
N GLY A 23 -10.85 -23.69 -12.00
CA GLY A 23 -12.15 -23.02 -12.11
C GLY A 23 -12.35 -21.87 -11.12
N VAL A 24 -13.45 -21.15 -11.28
CA VAL A 24 -13.70 -19.87 -10.59
C VAL A 24 -13.82 -19.98 -9.07
N TRP A 25 -14.25 -21.14 -8.56
CA TRP A 25 -14.52 -21.35 -7.14
C TRP A 25 -13.26 -21.51 -6.30
N GLU A 26 -12.19 -22.01 -6.90
CA GLU A 26 -10.90 -22.23 -6.22
C GLU A 26 -9.97 -21.01 -6.31
N LEU A 27 -10.29 -20.03 -7.16
CA LEU A 27 -9.49 -18.80 -7.31
C LEU A 27 -9.16 -18.09 -5.98
N PRO A 28 -10.10 -17.87 -5.04
CA PRO A 28 -9.77 -17.18 -3.79
C PRO A 28 -8.77 -17.92 -2.90
N LYS A 29 -8.61 -19.23 -3.07
CA LYS A 29 -7.64 -20.03 -2.30
C LYS A 29 -6.26 -20.06 -2.96
N LYS A 30 -6.21 -19.92 -4.28
CA LYS A 30 -4.97 -20.00 -5.08
C LYS A 30 -4.33 -18.64 -5.34
N CYS A 31 -5.15 -17.60 -5.45
CA CYS A 31 -4.73 -16.24 -5.76
C CYS A 31 -4.96 -15.35 -4.54
N ASP A 32 -4.04 -15.45 -3.58
CA ASP A 32 -4.07 -14.68 -2.34
C ASP A 32 -3.00 -13.57 -2.31
N PHE A 33 -3.11 -12.70 -1.32
CA PHE A 33 -2.24 -11.55 -1.08
C PHE A 33 -0.78 -11.99 -0.97
N THR A 34 0.07 -11.49 -1.86
CA THR A 34 1.44 -11.96 -2.01
C THR A 34 2.43 -10.79 -1.96
N PRO A 35 3.39 -10.77 -1.02
CA PRO A 35 4.53 -9.84 -1.05
C PRO A 35 5.23 -9.82 -2.41
N GLY A 36 5.56 -8.62 -2.90
CA GLY A 36 6.10 -8.39 -4.24
C GLY A 36 5.06 -8.20 -5.35
N VAL A 37 3.76 -8.41 -5.09
CA VAL A 37 2.69 -8.03 -6.03
C VAL A 37 1.93 -6.84 -5.45
N PRO A 38 1.93 -5.67 -6.11
CA PRO A 38 1.24 -4.50 -5.61
C PRO A 38 -0.26 -4.72 -5.59
N VAL A 39 -0.93 -4.20 -4.58
CA VAL A 39 -2.36 -4.42 -4.34
C VAL A 39 -3.14 -3.12 -4.53
N GLY A 40 -4.34 -3.24 -5.06
CA GLY A 40 -5.21 -2.09 -5.32
C GLY A 40 -5.42 -1.26 -4.05
N PRO A 41 -5.07 0.04 -4.05
CA PRO A 41 -5.16 0.85 -2.85
C PRO A 41 -6.60 1.04 -2.40
N MET A 42 -6.83 1.05 -1.08
CA MET A 42 -8.11 1.52 -0.55
C MET A 42 -8.27 3.01 -0.86
N LEU A 43 -9.42 3.37 -1.45
CA LEU A 43 -9.76 4.74 -1.82
C LEU A 43 -10.69 5.35 -0.76
N SER A 44 -10.47 6.63 -0.44
CA SER A 44 -11.35 7.38 0.44
C SER A 44 -12.54 7.96 -0.33
N LYS A 45 -13.68 8.07 0.36
CA LYS A 45 -14.84 8.81 -0.14
C LYS A 45 -14.80 10.22 0.45
N ALA A 46 -14.87 11.23 -0.40
CA ALA A 46 -14.96 12.61 0.05
C ALA A 46 -16.28 12.82 0.81
N THR A 47 -16.19 13.53 1.94
CA THR A 47 -17.31 13.83 2.82
C THR A 47 -17.29 15.33 3.12
N LYS A 48 -18.47 15.95 3.13
CA LYS A 48 -18.58 17.43 3.21
C LYS A 48 -18.57 17.97 4.63
N GLY A 49 -18.63 17.11 5.65
CA GLY A 49 -18.60 17.54 7.04
C GLY A 49 -18.57 16.39 8.02
N VAL A 50 -18.18 16.68 9.25
CA VAL A 50 -18.03 15.70 10.34
C VAL A 50 -19.36 14.99 10.64
N SER A 51 -20.49 15.69 10.56
CA SER A 51 -21.81 15.10 10.82
C SER A 51 -22.17 13.97 9.83
N GLU A 52 -21.71 14.06 8.58
CA GLU A 52 -21.93 12.98 7.59
C GLU A 52 -21.10 11.74 7.95
N ILE A 53 -19.89 11.92 8.49
CA ILE A 53 -19.06 10.82 8.99
C ILE A 53 -19.74 10.15 10.19
N LEU A 54 -20.16 10.94 11.18
CA LEU A 54 -20.83 10.44 12.38
C LEU A 54 -22.14 9.70 12.04
N ASN A 55 -22.95 10.25 11.13
CA ASN A 55 -24.19 9.59 10.69
C ASN A 55 -23.95 8.31 9.89
N LYS A 56 -22.81 8.21 9.21
CA LYS A 56 -22.45 7.04 8.40
C LYS A 56 -21.88 5.91 9.24
N PHE A 57 -21.04 6.24 10.22
CA PHE A 57 -20.40 5.23 11.07
C PHE A 57 -21.22 4.91 12.33
N GLN A 58 -22.11 5.80 12.78
CA GLN A 58 -23.04 5.56 13.90
C GLN A 58 -22.34 4.90 15.10
N ASP A 59 -22.72 3.67 15.43
CA ASP A 59 -22.20 2.89 16.55
C ASP A 59 -20.92 2.09 16.21
N VAL A 60 -20.31 2.34 15.05
CA VAL A 60 -19.03 1.75 14.64
C VAL A 60 -17.90 2.64 15.14
N GLU A 61 -17.02 2.08 15.97
CA GLU A 61 -15.79 2.76 16.38
C GLU A 61 -14.92 3.05 15.14
N PHE A 62 -14.41 4.28 15.06
CA PHE A 62 -13.52 4.71 14.00
C PHE A 62 -12.35 5.51 14.55
N THR A 63 -11.25 5.54 13.80
CA THR A 63 -10.06 6.33 14.09
C THR A 63 -9.94 7.50 13.12
N CYS A 64 -9.30 8.57 13.55
CA CYS A 64 -8.97 9.73 12.72
C CYS A 64 -7.46 9.79 12.53
N GLU A 65 -7.02 9.71 11.29
CA GLU A 65 -5.60 9.84 10.92
C GLU A 65 -5.39 11.13 10.12
N TYR A 66 -4.22 11.75 10.27
CA TYR A 66 -3.85 12.89 9.45
C TYR A 66 -3.73 12.46 7.99
N LYS A 67 -4.42 13.18 7.10
CA LYS A 67 -4.21 13.03 5.66
C LYS A 67 -2.96 13.83 5.26
N TYR A 68 -1.84 13.14 5.15
CA TYR A 68 -0.59 13.71 4.68
C TYR A 68 -0.68 14.12 3.19
N ASP A 69 0.16 15.09 2.81
CA ASP A 69 0.31 15.60 1.44
C ASP A 69 1.65 15.12 0.88
N GLY A 70 1.64 13.92 0.28
CA GLY A 70 2.84 13.23 -0.14
C GLY A 70 2.62 12.31 -1.35
N GLU A 71 3.60 11.43 -1.59
CA GLU A 71 3.48 10.35 -2.56
C GLU A 71 3.08 9.06 -1.84
N ARG A 72 1.91 8.49 -2.16
CA ARG A 72 1.50 7.20 -1.62
C ARG A 72 2.46 6.11 -2.06
N ALA A 73 2.99 5.37 -1.10
CA ALA A 73 3.94 4.30 -1.31
C ALA A 73 3.46 3.02 -0.62
N GLN A 74 3.34 1.95 -1.40
CA GLN A 74 3.16 0.60 -0.90
C GLN A 74 4.52 -0.08 -0.83
N ILE A 75 5.02 -0.31 0.39
CA ILE A 75 6.37 -0.84 0.64
C ILE A 75 6.28 -2.32 0.97
N HIS A 76 6.88 -3.17 0.15
CA HIS A 76 6.97 -4.60 0.33
C HIS A 76 8.38 -4.95 0.80
N TYR A 77 8.49 -5.58 1.95
CA TYR A 77 9.72 -6.23 2.40
C TYR A 77 9.55 -7.74 2.22
N LEU A 78 10.42 -8.34 1.41
CA LEU A 78 10.34 -9.75 1.03
C LEU A 78 11.23 -10.64 1.92
N GLU A 79 10.96 -11.94 1.93
CA GLU A 79 11.70 -12.91 2.75
C GLU A 79 13.18 -13.03 2.38
N ASN A 80 13.52 -12.77 1.12
CA ASN A 80 14.91 -12.69 0.64
C ASN A 80 15.63 -11.41 1.09
N GLY A 81 14.96 -10.51 1.80
CA GLY A 81 15.49 -9.25 2.30
C GLY A 81 15.41 -8.06 1.34
N SER A 82 14.87 -8.24 0.13
CA SER A 82 14.69 -7.13 -0.80
C SER A 82 13.50 -6.26 -0.42
N VAL A 83 13.62 -4.96 -0.69
CA VAL A 83 12.54 -3.98 -0.54
C VAL A 83 12.05 -3.57 -1.92
N GLU A 84 10.75 -3.50 -2.07
CA GLU A 84 10.08 -3.01 -3.26
C GLU A 84 9.09 -1.93 -2.87
N ILE A 85 9.06 -0.85 -3.63
CA ILE A 85 8.18 0.31 -3.39
C ILE A 85 7.34 0.51 -4.64
N TYR A 86 6.03 0.54 -4.45
CA TYR A 86 5.04 0.72 -5.51
C TYR A 86 4.25 2.01 -5.29
N SER A 87 3.95 2.72 -6.37
CA SER A 87 3.11 3.91 -6.37
C SER A 87 1.63 3.52 -6.21
N ARG A 88 0.76 4.53 -6.08
CA ARG A 88 -0.70 4.36 -6.10
C ARG A 88 -1.22 3.56 -7.29
N ASN A 89 -0.55 3.66 -8.44
CA ASN A 89 -0.96 3.02 -9.69
C ASN A 89 -0.21 1.71 -9.95
N ALA A 90 0.40 1.11 -8.91
CA ALA A 90 1.20 -0.12 -8.99
C ALA A 90 2.49 0.01 -9.83
N GLU A 91 2.97 1.23 -10.06
CA GLU A 91 4.27 1.45 -10.73
C GLU A 91 5.41 1.24 -9.74
N ARG A 92 6.48 0.55 -10.16
CA ARG A 92 7.63 0.30 -9.30
C ARG A 92 8.50 1.55 -9.17
N ASN A 93 8.51 2.16 -8.00
CA ASN A 93 9.29 3.36 -7.65
C ASN A 93 10.50 3.07 -6.74
N THR A 94 10.93 1.80 -6.65
CA THR A 94 11.99 1.40 -5.71
C THR A 94 13.30 2.17 -5.92
N GLY A 95 13.71 2.37 -7.17
CA GLY A 95 14.94 3.10 -7.51
C GLY A 95 14.89 4.61 -7.22
N LYS A 96 13.68 5.17 -7.07
CA LYS A 96 13.44 6.58 -6.76
C LYS A 96 13.74 6.90 -5.29
N PHE A 97 13.61 5.89 -4.41
CA PHE A 97 13.68 6.07 -2.95
C PHE A 97 14.73 5.15 -2.28
N PRO A 98 16.02 5.28 -2.63
CA PRO A 98 17.07 4.44 -2.06
C PRO A 98 17.24 4.65 -0.54
N ASP A 99 16.96 5.86 -0.06
CA ASP A 99 16.97 6.23 1.36
C ASP A 99 15.85 5.54 2.15
N VAL A 100 14.65 5.46 1.58
CA VAL A 100 13.51 4.71 2.16
C VAL A 100 13.84 3.22 2.21
N VAL A 101 14.40 2.65 1.15
CA VAL A 101 14.84 1.24 1.13
C VAL A 101 15.83 0.97 2.27
N ALA A 102 16.85 1.79 2.44
CA ALA A 102 17.82 1.65 3.52
C ALA A 102 17.17 1.81 4.91
N ALA A 103 16.24 2.75 5.07
CA ALA A 103 15.54 2.97 6.32
C ALA A 103 14.66 1.76 6.71
N VAL A 104 13.91 1.21 5.77
CA VAL A 104 13.04 0.04 5.98
C VAL A 104 13.86 -1.17 6.42
N SER A 105 14.95 -1.47 5.72
CA SER A 105 15.84 -2.58 6.09
C SER A 105 16.50 -2.40 7.46
N ARG A 106 16.80 -1.16 7.85
CA ARG A 106 17.41 -0.84 9.16
C ARG A 106 16.42 -0.86 10.32
N LEU A 107 15.19 -0.40 10.10
CA LEU A 107 14.19 -0.19 11.16
C LEU A 107 13.30 -1.41 11.39
N LYS A 108 13.31 -2.38 10.47
CA LYS A 108 12.51 -3.60 10.66
C LYS A 108 12.95 -4.35 11.91
N LYS A 109 11.99 -4.97 12.60
CA LYS A 109 12.31 -5.85 13.73
C LYS A 109 12.98 -7.13 13.20
N PRO A 110 14.00 -7.67 13.89
CA PRO A 110 14.68 -8.90 13.46
C PRO A 110 13.75 -10.11 13.32
N THR A 111 12.66 -10.14 14.10
CA THR A 111 11.66 -11.23 14.11
C THR A 111 10.72 -11.21 12.90
N VAL A 112 10.76 -10.18 12.06
CA VAL A 112 9.87 -10.03 10.91
C VAL A 112 10.60 -10.46 9.63
N SER A 113 10.07 -11.47 8.96
CA SER A 113 10.61 -12.02 7.70
C SER A 113 10.08 -11.30 6.47
N SER A 114 8.81 -10.91 6.45
CA SER A 114 8.17 -10.20 5.34
C SER A 114 7.02 -9.32 5.84
N PHE A 115 6.72 -8.24 5.10
CA PHE A 115 5.57 -7.37 5.37
C PHE A 115 5.22 -6.49 4.17
N ILE A 116 4.03 -5.91 4.20
CA ILE A 116 3.59 -4.84 3.30
C ILE A 116 3.11 -3.67 4.15
N LEU A 117 3.60 -2.46 3.87
CA LEU A 117 3.16 -1.21 4.48
C LEU A 117 2.43 -0.36 3.44
N ASP A 118 1.31 0.23 3.83
CA ASP A 118 0.65 1.32 3.11
C ASP A 118 1.01 2.62 3.82
N CYS A 119 1.71 3.52 3.14
CA CYS A 119 2.26 4.72 3.75
C CYS A 119 2.26 5.90 2.78
N GLU A 120 2.49 7.09 3.33
CA GLU A 120 2.69 8.31 2.55
C GLU A 120 4.13 8.79 2.72
N LEU A 121 4.86 8.93 1.62
CA LEU A 121 6.20 9.54 1.61
C LEU A 121 6.04 11.06 1.53
N VAL A 122 6.61 11.76 2.50
CA VAL A 122 6.54 13.22 2.59
C VAL A 122 7.93 13.83 2.64
N ALA A 123 8.12 14.96 1.98
CA ALA A 123 9.35 15.74 2.15
C ALA A 123 9.43 16.32 3.56
N TYR A 124 10.63 16.29 4.15
CA TYR A 124 10.84 16.67 5.53
C TYR A 124 12.09 17.56 5.68
N ASP A 125 11.91 18.77 6.21
CA ASP A 125 12.98 19.69 6.55
C ASP A 125 13.55 19.32 7.92
N ARG A 126 14.75 18.73 7.93
CA ARG A 126 15.43 18.30 9.17
C ARG A 126 15.96 19.48 10.00
N ALA A 127 16.23 20.63 9.40
CA ALA A 127 16.70 21.79 10.15
C ALA A 127 15.55 22.46 10.91
N LYS A 128 14.40 22.60 10.25
CA LYS A 128 13.19 23.21 10.82
C LYS A 128 12.23 22.21 11.48
N GLN A 129 12.54 20.92 11.41
CA GLN A 129 11.75 19.82 11.97
C GLN A 129 10.27 19.84 11.53
N ARG A 130 10.03 20.04 10.23
CA ARG A 130 8.67 20.16 9.68
C ARG A 130 8.50 19.44 8.35
N ILE A 131 7.26 19.02 8.09
CA ILE A 131 6.84 18.49 6.79
C ILE A 131 6.81 19.64 5.78
N LEU A 132 7.26 19.37 4.56
CA LEU A 132 7.18 20.29 3.44
C LEU A 132 5.98 19.96 2.54
N PRO A 133 5.39 20.95 1.85
CA PRO A 133 4.35 20.71 0.85
C PRO A 133 4.84 19.79 -0.27
N PHE A 134 3.94 19.00 -0.85
CA PHE A 134 4.27 18.06 -1.92
C PHE A 134 5.04 18.71 -3.09
N GLN A 135 4.68 19.94 -3.46
CA GLN A 135 5.28 20.69 -4.58
C GLN A 135 6.77 21.02 -4.41
N LEU A 136 7.28 21.02 -3.18
CA LEU A 136 8.70 21.26 -2.89
C LEU A 136 9.50 19.97 -2.76
N SER A 137 8.84 18.82 -2.94
CA SER A 137 9.47 17.51 -2.86
C SER A 137 10.11 17.20 -4.21
N ASP A 138 11.44 17.32 -4.29
CA ASP A 138 12.19 16.81 -5.43
C ASP A 138 12.24 15.27 -5.31
N PHE A 139 11.22 14.62 -5.84
CA PHE A 139 11.08 13.17 -5.91
C PHE A 139 11.56 12.64 -7.27
#